data_AF-A0A151F0S8-F1
#
_entry.id   AF-A0A151F0S8-F1
#
_cell.length_a   1.000
_cell.length_b   1.000
_cell.length_c   1.000
_cell.angle_alpha   90.00
_cell.angle_beta   90.00
_cell.angle_gamma   90.00
#
_symmetry.space_group_name_H-M   'P 1'
#
loop_
_entity.id
_entity.type
_entity.pdbx_description
1 polymer ?
#
loop_
_entity_poly.entity_id
_entity_poly.type
_entity_poly.pdbx_seq_one_letter_code
_entity_poly.pdbx_strand_id
1 'polypeptide(L)'
;MYVMEFDLYDYMEEEKEKTFIFEWYWSTEKPKSHTAVVFLPTDAELLEVAYAIPRKVEETDRVEGESTPSQSFRFQLTFSSTGKGYVKLAGRYKETGQYDLAISYYQKAKSFYNRFTLYRKDKSAILKELQDNIFAIQEIQADTMFQGAMNTFQHKNYEEARAQFEQTQTLYRILKNGEREAACQEMIAECERMEQLKKEADNLFELGRSQYEAEQYEKAKESFVQAKEKYEEQEDTDKVAECDQWIVTCDEAEVGTGLCILGILVILLWKKYS
;
A
#
# COMPACT_ATOMS: atom_id res chain seq x y z
N MET A 1 49.53 -35.50 4.42
CA MET A 1 48.82 -34.72 5.45
C MET A 1 49.53 -33.39 5.56
N TYR A 2 49.01 -32.35 4.94
CA TYR A 2 49.57 -31.00 5.06
C TYR A 2 48.94 -30.40 6.32
N VAL A 3 49.76 -30.13 7.34
CA VAL A 3 49.36 -29.33 8.49
C VAL A 3 49.42 -27.89 8.03
N MET A 4 48.28 -27.19 8.02
CA MET A 4 48.31 -25.73 7.93
C MET A 4 48.76 -25.21 9.29
N GLU A 5 50.00 -24.75 9.37
CA GLU A 5 50.40 -23.82 10.42
C GLU A 5 49.76 -22.48 10.07
N PHE A 6 48.79 -22.06 10.88
CA PHE A 6 48.32 -20.68 10.87
C PHE A 6 49.48 -19.82 11.39
N ASP A 7 50.00 -18.93 10.55
CA ASP A 7 50.96 -17.93 11.00
C ASP A 7 50.24 -16.83 11.79
N LEU A 8 50.99 -15.97 12.50
CA LEU A 8 50.47 -14.82 13.26
C LEU A 8 49.59 -13.85 12.44
N TYR A 9 49.64 -13.94 11.11
CA TYR A 9 48.93 -13.06 10.18
C TYR A 9 47.64 -13.66 9.62
N ASP A 10 47.35 -14.93 9.91
CA ASP A 10 46.15 -15.60 9.45
C ASP A 10 45.04 -15.39 10.47
N TYR A 11 43.90 -14.85 10.03
CA TYR A 11 42.77 -14.62 10.93
C TYR A 11 41.42 -14.81 10.23
N MET A 12 40.43 -15.13 11.07
CA MET A 12 39.02 -15.11 10.74
C MET A 12 38.35 -14.14 11.68
N GLU A 13 37.79 -13.07 11.13
CA GLU A 13 37.06 -12.06 11.87
C GLU A 13 35.56 -12.17 11.55
N GLU A 14 34.73 -12.23 12.59
CA GLU A 14 33.29 -12.04 12.45
C GLU A 14 32.98 -10.55 12.62
N GLU A 15 32.52 -9.93 11.54
CA GLU A 15 31.96 -8.59 11.55
C GLU A 15 30.44 -8.62 11.83
N LYS A 16 29.82 -7.44 11.77
CA LYS A 16 28.38 -7.27 11.91
C LYS A 16 27.60 -8.15 10.95
N GLU A 17 26.43 -8.57 11.42
CA GLU A 17 25.47 -9.37 10.64
C GLU A 17 26.07 -10.69 10.14
N LYS A 18 26.93 -11.34 10.95
CA LYS A 18 27.55 -12.63 10.61
C LYS A 18 28.25 -12.59 9.25
N THR A 19 28.96 -11.50 9.00
CA THR A 19 29.86 -11.37 7.85
C THR A 19 31.21 -11.84 8.32
N PHE A 20 31.81 -12.80 7.61
CA PHE A 20 33.11 -13.34 7.98
C PHE A 20 34.14 -12.87 6.98
N ILE A 21 35.25 -12.33 7.49
CA ILE A 21 36.44 -12.00 6.72
C ILE A 21 37.49 -13.04 7.07
N PHE A 22 37.90 -13.82 6.07
CA PHE A 22 39.01 -14.74 6.16
C PHE A 22 40.19 -14.14 5.41
N GLU A 23 41.30 -13.91 6.10
CA GLU A 23 42.57 -13.50 5.49
C GLU A 23 43.62 -14.58 5.72
N TRP A 24 44.25 -15.01 4.64
CA TRP A 24 45.36 -15.94 4.65
C TRP A 24 46.58 -15.29 3.99
N TYR A 25 47.71 -15.29 4.70
CA TYR A 25 48.96 -14.72 4.23
C TYR A 25 50.09 -15.75 4.30
N TRP A 26 50.82 -15.87 3.21
CA TRP A 26 51.96 -16.76 3.12
C TRP A 26 53.16 -16.04 2.53
N SER A 27 54.36 -16.30 3.07
CA SER A 27 55.63 -15.76 2.57
C SER A 27 56.71 -16.83 2.48
N THR A 28 57.54 -16.77 1.44
CA THR A 28 58.71 -17.65 1.23
C THR A 28 59.91 -16.86 0.72
N GLU A 29 61.11 -17.33 1.04
CA GLU A 29 62.36 -16.71 0.55
C GLU A 29 62.51 -16.80 -0.98
N LYS A 30 62.01 -17.88 -1.59
CA LYS A 30 62.11 -18.15 -3.04
C LYS A 30 60.71 -18.16 -3.67
N PRO A 31 60.51 -17.56 -4.85
CA PRO A 31 59.21 -17.57 -5.51
C PRO A 31 58.62 -18.97 -5.68
N LYS A 32 57.39 -19.16 -5.21
CA LYS A 32 56.63 -20.41 -5.37
C LYS A 32 55.21 -20.11 -5.84
N SER A 33 54.60 -21.08 -6.52
CA SER A 33 53.17 -21.04 -6.78
C SER A 33 52.43 -21.52 -5.53
N HIS A 34 51.32 -20.88 -5.22
CA HIS A 34 50.46 -21.19 -4.08
C HIS A 34 49.06 -21.55 -4.55
N THR A 35 48.42 -22.48 -3.84
CA THR A 35 47.01 -22.83 -4.03
C THR A 35 46.31 -22.74 -2.69
N ALA A 36 45.24 -21.95 -2.62
CA ALA A 36 44.31 -21.85 -1.50
C ALA A 36 43.02 -22.57 -1.84
N VAL A 37 42.48 -23.31 -0.88
CA VAL A 37 41.15 -23.92 -0.99
C VAL A 37 40.38 -23.64 0.29
N VAL A 38 39.27 -22.91 0.17
CA VAL A 38 38.40 -22.58 1.31
C VAL A 38 37.02 -23.17 1.08
N PHE A 39 36.51 -23.90 2.07
CA PHE A 39 35.14 -24.41 2.06
C PHE A 39 34.26 -23.43 2.84
N LEU A 40 33.23 -22.91 2.17
CA LEU A 40 32.28 -22.00 2.80
C LEU A 40 31.27 -22.81 3.63
N PRO A 41 30.76 -22.24 4.74
CA PRO A 41 29.65 -22.85 5.46
C PRO A 41 28.42 -23.07 4.56
N THR A 42 27.58 -24.05 4.91
CA THR A 42 26.29 -24.26 4.23
C THR A 42 25.48 -22.96 4.19
N ASP A 43 24.87 -22.67 3.05
CA ASP A 43 24.08 -21.46 2.77
C ASP A 43 24.86 -20.14 2.76
N ALA A 44 26.16 -20.14 3.09
CA ALA A 44 26.98 -18.95 2.90
C ALA A 44 27.14 -18.65 1.41
N GLU A 45 27.31 -17.37 1.11
CA GLU A 45 27.69 -16.90 -0.21
C GLU A 45 28.98 -16.09 -0.13
N LEU A 46 29.78 -16.26 -1.17
CA LEU A 46 30.92 -15.40 -1.40
C LEU A 46 30.42 -14.00 -1.77
N LEU A 47 30.90 -13.00 -1.03
CA LEU A 47 30.56 -11.60 -1.20
C LEU A 47 31.70 -10.85 -1.87
N GLU A 48 32.93 -11.03 -1.39
CA GLU A 48 34.10 -10.34 -1.94
C GLU A 48 35.32 -11.25 -1.93
N VAL A 49 36.23 -10.97 -2.86
CA VAL A 49 37.54 -11.61 -2.94
C VAL A 49 38.54 -10.48 -3.11
N ALA A 50 39.55 -10.43 -2.24
CA ALA A 50 40.62 -9.44 -2.32
C ALA A 50 42.00 -10.11 -2.32
N TYR A 51 42.92 -9.44 -3.02
CA TYR A 51 44.36 -9.72 -3.13
C TYR A 51 44.77 -11.04 -3.83
N ALA A 52 45.84 -10.90 -4.63
CA ALA A 52 46.44 -11.80 -5.63
C ALA A 52 45.59 -12.11 -6.88
N ILE A 53 46.21 -12.03 -8.08
CA ILE A 53 45.62 -12.28 -9.42
C ILE A 53 44.96 -13.67 -9.42
N PRO A 54 43.63 -13.78 -9.17
CA PRO A 54 42.99 -15.08 -9.08
C PRO A 54 42.85 -15.58 -10.51
N ARG A 55 43.62 -16.59 -10.92
CA ARG A 55 43.45 -17.18 -12.27
C ARG A 55 42.11 -17.86 -12.43
N LYS A 56 41.58 -18.46 -11.34
CA LYS A 56 40.33 -19.20 -11.38
C LYS A 56 39.74 -19.33 -9.97
N VAL A 57 38.69 -18.58 -9.68
CA VAL A 57 37.80 -18.87 -8.56
C VAL A 57 36.62 -19.64 -9.15
N GLU A 58 36.49 -20.93 -8.88
CA GLU A 58 35.23 -21.63 -9.17
C GLU A 58 34.31 -21.42 -7.97
N GLU A 59 33.13 -20.83 -8.18
CA GLU A 59 32.16 -20.58 -7.12
C GLU A 59 31.36 -21.88 -6.91
N THR A 60 32.03 -22.85 -6.31
CA THR A 60 31.38 -24.01 -5.68
C THR A 60 31.27 -23.72 -4.17
N ASP A 61 30.71 -24.62 -3.36
CA ASP A 61 30.87 -24.62 -1.89
C ASP A 61 32.35 -24.53 -1.44
N ARG A 62 33.25 -24.73 -2.40
CA ARG A 62 34.69 -24.50 -2.38
C ARG A 62 35.08 -23.28 -3.22
N VAL A 63 35.93 -22.43 -2.66
CA VAL A 63 36.59 -21.29 -3.30
C VAL A 63 38.07 -21.60 -3.45
N GLU A 64 38.57 -21.56 -4.69
CA GLU A 64 39.98 -21.83 -5.02
C GLU A 64 40.71 -20.56 -5.43
N GLY A 65 41.94 -20.39 -4.94
CA GLY A 65 42.84 -19.31 -5.35
C GLY A 65 44.18 -19.90 -5.79
N GLU A 66 44.65 -19.53 -6.98
CA GLU A 66 45.97 -19.92 -7.48
C GLU A 66 46.84 -18.69 -7.72
N SER A 67 48.11 -18.75 -7.31
CA SER A 67 49.08 -17.69 -7.55
C SER A 67 50.06 -18.06 -8.67
N THR A 68 50.55 -17.05 -9.38
CA THR A 68 51.83 -17.16 -10.09
C THR A 68 52.97 -17.27 -9.09
N PRO A 69 54.16 -17.77 -9.49
CA PRO A 69 55.34 -17.79 -8.62
C PRO A 69 55.60 -16.43 -7.99
N SER A 70 55.54 -16.36 -6.66
CA SER A 70 55.73 -15.14 -5.87
C SER A 70 56.41 -15.48 -4.54
N GLN A 71 57.10 -14.51 -3.96
CA GLN A 71 57.62 -14.63 -2.60
C GLN A 71 56.50 -14.47 -1.56
N SER A 72 55.40 -13.82 -1.92
CA SER A 72 54.24 -13.66 -1.03
C SER A 72 52.93 -13.98 -1.74
N PHE A 73 51.99 -14.50 -0.96
CA PHE A 73 50.63 -14.80 -1.37
C PHE A 73 49.68 -14.30 -0.29
N ARG A 74 48.71 -13.46 -0.69
CA ARG A 74 47.64 -12.99 0.18
C ARG A 74 46.32 -13.37 -0.47
N PHE A 75 45.44 -13.96 0.32
CA PHE A 75 44.14 -14.41 -0.13
C PHE A 75 43.10 -14.01 0.91
N GLN A 76 42.18 -13.14 0.52
CA GLN A 76 41.11 -12.65 1.40
C GLN A 76 39.75 -12.97 0.80
N LEU A 77 38.88 -13.56 1.62
CA LEU A 77 37.50 -13.87 1.30
C LEU A 77 36.56 -13.19 2.29
N THR A 78 35.52 -12.56 1.77
CA THR A 78 34.40 -12.08 2.57
C THR A 78 33.17 -12.90 2.22
N PHE A 79 32.54 -13.53 3.19
CA PHE A 79 31.36 -14.37 2.97
C PHE A 79 30.32 -14.23 4.10
N SER A 80 29.06 -14.53 3.80
CA SER A 80 27.96 -14.50 4.78
C SER A 80 26.77 -15.30 4.28
N SER A 81 25.87 -15.72 5.15
CA SER A 81 24.55 -16.27 4.79
C SER A 81 23.40 -15.27 5.00
N THR A 82 23.71 -14.07 5.51
CA THR A 82 22.69 -13.12 5.98
C THR A 82 21.84 -12.53 4.87
N GLY A 83 22.44 -12.13 3.74
CA GLY A 83 21.70 -11.61 2.58
C GLY A 83 20.63 -12.58 2.08
N LYS A 84 21.03 -13.82 1.75
CA LYS A 84 20.11 -14.92 1.40
C LYS A 84 19.06 -15.18 2.48
N GLY A 85 19.45 -15.13 3.75
CA GLY A 85 18.56 -15.28 4.90
C GLY A 85 17.44 -14.24 4.92
N TYR A 86 17.78 -12.96 4.71
CA TYR A 86 16.80 -11.88 4.62
C TYR A 86 15.85 -12.07 3.43
N VAL A 87 16.35 -12.42 2.24
CA VAL A 87 15.52 -12.68 1.05
C VAL A 87 14.54 -13.84 1.31
N LYS A 88 15.01 -14.94 1.90
CA LYS A 88 14.18 -16.10 2.23
C LYS A 88 13.08 -15.78 3.23
N LEU A 89 13.38 -14.99 4.27
CA LEU A 89 12.39 -14.53 5.24
C LEU A 89 11.36 -13.61 4.59
N ALA A 90 11.82 -12.66 3.75
CA ALA A 90 10.93 -11.77 3.02
C ALA A 90 9.94 -12.54 2.13
N GLY A 91 10.42 -13.58 1.42
CA GLY A 91 9.58 -14.47 0.62
C GLY A 91 8.49 -15.15 1.44
N ARG A 92 8.83 -15.72 2.60
CA ARG A 92 7.84 -16.36 3.50
C ARG A 92 6.81 -15.37 4.05
N TYR A 93 7.23 -14.17 4.41
CA TYR A 93 6.30 -13.13 4.87
C TYR A 93 5.37 -12.67 3.75
N LYS A 94 5.88 -12.55 2.52
CA LYS A 94 5.08 -12.27 1.33
C LYS A 94 4.03 -13.36 1.10
N GLU A 95 4.42 -14.64 1.15
CA GLU A 95 3.53 -15.79 0.97
C GLU A 95 2.41 -15.87 2.03
N THR A 96 2.68 -15.37 3.24
CA THR A 96 1.71 -15.37 4.34
C THR A 96 0.92 -14.06 4.47
N GLY A 97 1.05 -13.13 3.50
CA GLY A 97 0.34 -11.85 3.51
C GLY A 97 0.86 -10.82 4.52
N GLN A 98 1.99 -11.09 5.19
CA GLN A 98 2.62 -10.18 6.15
C GLN A 98 3.50 -9.17 5.41
N TYR A 99 2.87 -8.31 4.62
CA TYR A 99 3.54 -7.44 3.64
C TYR A 99 4.54 -6.44 4.24
N ASP A 100 4.23 -5.83 5.39
CA ASP A 100 5.14 -4.88 6.04
C ASP A 100 6.45 -5.56 6.49
N LEU A 101 6.35 -6.79 7.01
CA LEU A 101 7.51 -7.59 7.37
C LEU A 101 8.30 -8.00 6.12
N ALA A 102 7.61 -8.41 5.06
CA ALA A 102 8.26 -8.75 3.79
C ALA A 102 9.07 -7.58 3.22
N ILE A 103 8.48 -6.37 3.16
CA ILE A 103 9.16 -5.14 2.72
C ILE A 103 10.37 -4.86 3.61
N SER A 104 10.23 -4.93 4.94
CA SER A 104 11.32 -4.70 5.88
C SER A 104 12.50 -5.64 5.63
N TYR A 105 12.25 -6.93 5.39
CA TYR A 105 13.32 -7.89 5.12
C TYR A 105 13.95 -7.71 3.74
N TYR A 106 13.19 -7.35 2.70
CA TYR A 106 13.78 -6.97 1.41
C TYR A 106 14.65 -5.71 1.52
N GLN A 107 14.26 -4.73 2.33
CA GLN A 107 15.06 -3.53 2.60
C GLN A 107 16.36 -3.86 3.36
N LYS A 108 16.31 -4.79 4.32
CA LYS A 108 17.50 -5.31 5.02
C LYS A 108 18.44 -6.02 4.05
N ALA A 109 17.92 -6.91 3.19
CA ALA A 109 18.70 -7.57 2.14
C ALA A 109 19.36 -6.54 1.21
N LYS A 110 18.59 -5.55 0.75
CA LYS A 110 19.09 -4.49 -0.14
C LYS A 110 20.22 -3.69 0.52
N SER A 111 20.04 -3.29 1.78
CA SER A 111 21.06 -2.58 2.55
C SER A 111 22.33 -3.43 2.75
N PHE A 112 22.15 -4.71 3.05
CA PHE A 112 23.25 -5.67 3.22
C PHE A 112 24.09 -5.80 1.93
N TYR A 113 23.45 -6.14 0.80
CA TYR A 113 24.15 -6.29 -0.48
C TYR A 113 24.76 -4.98 -0.99
N ASN A 114 24.19 -3.83 -0.63
CA ASN A 114 24.73 -2.55 -1.05
C ASN A 114 26.11 -2.24 -0.46
N ARG A 115 26.52 -2.90 0.63
CA ARG A 115 27.84 -2.70 1.26
C ARG A 115 29.00 -3.37 0.53
N PHE A 116 28.70 -4.38 -0.28
CA PHE A 116 29.72 -5.23 -0.90
C PHE A 116 29.81 -4.99 -2.40
N THR A 117 30.92 -5.40 -3.00
CA THR A 117 31.14 -5.39 -4.46
C THR A 117 30.48 -6.57 -5.17
N LEU A 118 30.22 -7.67 -4.45
CA LEU A 118 29.58 -8.90 -4.92
C LEU A 118 30.38 -9.62 -6.02
N TYR A 119 31.30 -10.48 -5.61
CA TYR A 119 32.16 -11.25 -6.49
C TYR A 119 31.36 -12.01 -7.56
N ARG A 120 31.66 -11.74 -8.84
CA ARG A 120 31.01 -12.35 -10.03
C ARG A 120 29.48 -12.23 -10.10
N LYS A 121 28.88 -11.39 -9.28
CA LYS A 121 27.44 -11.15 -9.28
C LYS A 121 27.17 -9.74 -9.79
N ASP A 122 26.08 -9.59 -10.52
CA ASP A 122 25.61 -8.26 -10.90
C ASP A 122 24.88 -7.62 -9.72
N LYS A 123 25.60 -6.78 -8.98
CA LYS A 123 25.04 -6.01 -7.85
C LYS A 123 23.85 -5.17 -8.29
N SER A 124 23.89 -4.57 -9.46
CA SER A 124 22.80 -3.72 -9.93
C SER A 124 21.53 -4.54 -10.19
N ALA A 125 21.67 -5.75 -10.75
CA ALA A 125 20.57 -6.67 -10.97
C ALA A 125 19.95 -7.15 -9.64
N ILE A 126 20.77 -7.55 -8.65
CA ILE A 126 20.29 -7.98 -7.33
C ILE A 126 19.53 -6.84 -6.63
N LEU A 127 20.11 -5.64 -6.61
CA LEU A 127 19.46 -4.49 -5.95
C LEU A 127 18.17 -4.08 -6.66
N LYS A 128 18.12 -4.21 -7.99
CA LYS A 128 16.91 -3.98 -8.79
C LYS A 128 15.84 -5.02 -8.47
N GLU A 129 16.17 -6.31 -8.46
CA GLU A 129 15.23 -7.38 -8.13
C GLU A 129 14.60 -7.21 -6.73
N LEU A 130 15.41 -6.82 -5.73
CA LEU A 130 14.90 -6.54 -4.39
C LEU A 130 13.98 -5.33 -4.37
N GLN A 131 14.29 -4.30 -5.16
CA GLN A 131 13.44 -3.11 -5.29
C GLN A 131 12.12 -3.44 -6.01
N ASP A 132 12.18 -4.22 -7.08
CA ASP A 132 11.01 -4.66 -7.85
C ASP A 132 10.08 -5.50 -6.95
N ASN A 133 10.64 -6.37 -6.10
CA ASN A 133 9.86 -7.13 -5.10
C ASN A 133 9.19 -6.23 -4.06
N ILE A 134 9.86 -5.19 -3.58
CA ILE A 134 9.27 -4.19 -2.66
C ILE A 134 8.10 -3.49 -3.36
N PHE A 135 8.29 -3.01 -4.59
CA PHE A 135 7.24 -2.34 -5.35
C PHE A 135 6.04 -3.23 -5.63
N ALA A 136 6.25 -4.48 -6.01
CA ALA A 136 5.17 -5.44 -6.22
C ALA A 136 4.33 -5.67 -4.95
N ILE A 137 4.95 -5.70 -3.77
CA ILE A 137 4.21 -5.83 -2.50
C ILE A 137 3.43 -4.56 -2.18
N GLN A 138 4.05 -3.39 -2.36
CA GLN A 138 3.39 -2.11 -2.12
C GLN A 138 2.20 -1.88 -3.07
N GLU A 139 2.28 -2.36 -4.32
CA GLU A 139 1.17 -2.36 -5.26
C GLU A 139 0.00 -3.22 -4.76
N ILE A 140 0.27 -4.43 -4.26
CA ILE A 140 -0.77 -5.28 -3.64
C ILE A 140 -1.44 -4.58 -2.44
N GLN A 141 -0.66 -3.90 -1.60
CA GLN A 141 -1.21 -3.14 -0.46
C GLN A 141 -2.11 -2.00 -0.94
N ALA A 142 -1.67 -1.23 -1.95
CA ALA A 142 -2.46 -0.15 -2.54
C ALA A 142 -3.75 -0.66 -3.19
N ASP A 143 -3.70 -1.76 -3.95
CA ASP A 143 -4.88 -2.40 -4.54
C ASP A 143 -5.85 -2.87 -3.45
N THR A 144 -5.35 -3.45 -2.36
CA THR A 144 -6.18 -3.89 -1.22
C THR A 144 -6.88 -2.71 -0.55
N MET A 145 -6.16 -1.60 -0.33
CA MET A 145 -6.74 -0.37 0.22
C MET A 145 -7.79 0.24 -0.71
N PHE A 146 -7.53 0.24 -2.03
CA PHE A 146 -8.49 0.69 -3.03
C PHE A 146 -9.80 -0.10 -2.97
N GLN A 147 -9.72 -1.43 -2.88
CA GLN A 147 -10.90 -2.29 -2.76
C GLN A 147 -11.64 -2.04 -1.43
N GLY A 148 -10.91 -1.81 -0.35
CA GLY A 148 -11.48 -1.39 0.93
C GLY A 148 -12.27 -0.09 0.79
N ALA A 149 -11.69 0.93 0.17
CA ALA A 149 -12.35 2.21 -0.12
C ALA A 149 -13.60 2.05 -0.98
N MET A 150 -13.54 1.20 -2.00
CA MET A 150 -14.69 0.89 -2.84
C MET A 150 -15.83 0.23 -2.06
N ASN A 151 -15.50 -0.70 -1.16
CA ASN A 151 -16.49 -1.32 -0.29
C ASN A 151 -17.14 -0.29 0.66
N THR A 152 -16.34 0.60 1.25
CA THR A 152 -16.85 1.70 2.10
C THR A 152 -17.77 2.64 1.31
N PHE A 153 -17.42 2.95 0.06
CA PHE A 153 -18.22 3.74 -0.86
C PHE A 153 -19.58 3.07 -1.15
N GLN A 154 -19.58 1.76 -1.45
CA GLN A 154 -20.80 0.98 -1.71
C GLN A 154 -21.75 0.94 -0.50
N HIS A 155 -21.21 1.05 0.72
CA HIS A 155 -22.00 1.18 1.95
C HIS A 155 -22.43 2.63 2.24
N LYS A 156 -22.32 3.53 1.26
CA LYS A 156 -22.72 4.95 1.31
C LYS A 156 -22.02 5.77 2.41
N ASN A 157 -20.86 5.30 2.88
CA ASN A 157 -20.02 6.04 3.83
C ASN A 157 -18.97 6.85 3.07
N TYR A 158 -19.44 7.89 2.37
CA TYR A 158 -18.62 8.65 1.41
C TYR A 158 -17.46 9.40 2.04
N GLU A 159 -17.62 9.89 3.28
CA GLU A 159 -16.57 10.62 3.99
C GLU A 159 -15.38 9.71 4.31
N GLU A 160 -15.66 8.52 4.85
CA GLU A 160 -14.62 7.53 5.13
C GLU A 160 -14.01 6.97 3.84
N ALA A 161 -14.84 6.71 2.82
CA ALA A 161 -14.37 6.25 1.52
C ALA A 161 -13.42 7.26 0.87
N ARG A 162 -13.75 8.57 0.90
CA ARG A 162 -12.88 9.64 0.39
C ARG A 162 -11.53 9.62 1.06
N ALA A 163 -11.50 9.59 2.40
CA ALA A 163 -10.25 9.54 3.16
C ALA A 163 -9.41 8.30 2.81
N GLN A 164 -10.04 7.14 2.61
CA GLN A 164 -9.36 5.91 2.19
C GLN A 164 -8.82 6.03 0.75
N PHE A 165 -9.55 6.64 -0.19
CA PHE A 165 -9.07 6.89 -1.55
C PHE A 165 -7.90 7.89 -1.59
N GLU A 166 -7.90 8.93 -0.77
CA GLU A 166 -6.78 9.90 -0.66
C GLU A 166 -5.48 9.24 -0.18
N GLN A 167 -5.59 8.37 0.84
CA GLN A 167 -4.45 7.58 1.32
C GLN A 167 -3.93 6.65 0.22
N THR A 168 -4.85 5.96 -0.45
CA THR A 168 -4.53 5.05 -1.55
C THR A 168 -3.89 5.78 -2.74
N GLN A 169 -4.38 6.97 -3.09
CA GLN A 169 -3.81 7.83 -4.12
C GLN A 169 -2.35 8.18 -3.82
N THR A 170 -2.04 8.48 -2.56
CA THR A 170 -0.66 8.77 -2.12
C THR A 170 0.26 7.57 -2.36
N LEU A 171 -0.21 6.35 -2.12
CA LEU A 171 0.56 5.13 -2.41
C LEU A 171 0.81 4.96 -3.90
N TYR A 172 -0.21 5.11 -4.76
CA TYR A 172 -0.03 5.01 -6.21
C TYR A 172 0.89 6.09 -6.78
N ARG A 173 0.89 7.30 -6.21
CA ARG A 173 1.82 8.37 -6.57
C ARG A 173 3.27 7.98 -6.26
N ILE A 174 3.53 7.37 -5.10
CA ILE A 174 4.87 6.86 -4.73
C ILE A 174 5.31 5.75 -5.70
N LEU A 175 4.38 4.88 -6.09
CA LEU A 175 4.60 3.82 -7.07
C LEU A 175 4.68 4.32 -8.51
N LYS A 176 4.40 5.62 -8.76
CA LYS A 176 4.31 6.25 -10.08
C LYS A 176 3.29 5.55 -11.00
N ASN A 177 2.23 5.00 -10.42
CA ASN A 177 1.13 4.40 -11.16
C ASN A 177 0.06 5.47 -11.45
N GLY A 178 0.26 6.22 -12.55
CA GLY A 178 -0.60 7.34 -12.90
C GLY A 178 -2.04 6.96 -13.26
N GLU A 179 -2.25 5.76 -13.82
CA GLU A 179 -3.60 5.25 -14.12
C GLU A 179 -4.40 5.01 -12.83
N ARG A 180 -3.79 4.34 -11.85
CA ARG A 180 -4.43 4.08 -10.56
C ARG A 180 -4.57 5.36 -9.72
N GLU A 181 -3.62 6.28 -9.81
CA GLU A 181 -3.73 7.60 -9.17
C GLU A 181 -4.95 8.37 -9.70
N ALA A 182 -5.17 8.36 -11.02
CA ALA A 182 -6.34 8.98 -11.65
C ALA A 182 -7.64 8.30 -11.23
N ALA A 183 -7.68 6.97 -11.17
CA ALA A 183 -8.85 6.23 -10.68
C ALA A 183 -9.22 6.62 -9.23
N CYS A 184 -8.24 6.80 -8.33
CA CYS A 184 -8.52 7.34 -7.00
C CYS A 184 -9.10 8.75 -7.06
N GLN A 185 -8.58 9.62 -7.94
CA GLN A 185 -9.06 10.99 -8.08
C GLN A 185 -10.51 11.06 -8.55
N GLU A 186 -10.90 10.20 -9.50
CA GLU A 186 -12.30 10.07 -9.95
C GLU A 186 -13.22 9.66 -8.80
N MET A 187 -12.80 8.65 -8.02
CA MET A 187 -13.58 8.20 -6.87
C MET A 187 -13.68 9.24 -5.74
N ILE A 188 -12.62 10.01 -5.50
CA ILE A 188 -12.64 11.13 -4.54
C ILE A 188 -13.68 12.17 -4.96
N ALA A 189 -13.67 12.58 -6.24
CA ALA A 189 -14.63 13.54 -6.78
C ALA A 189 -16.08 13.00 -6.70
N GLU A 190 -16.26 11.71 -6.94
CA GLU A 190 -17.57 11.06 -6.81
C GLU A 190 -18.05 11.04 -5.35
N CYS A 191 -17.17 10.76 -4.38
CA CYS A 191 -17.51 10.86 -2.96
C CYS A 191 -17.99 12.28 -2.60
N GLU A 192 -17.26 13.31 -3.04
CA GLU A 192 -17.63 14.71 -2.79
C GLU A 192 -18.98 15.07 -3.42
N ARG A 193 -19.23 14.60 -4.64
CA ARG A 193 -20.51 14.79 -5.33
C ARG A 193 -21.66 14.17 -4.54
N MET A 194 -21.48 12.94 -4.05
CA MET A 194 -22.49 12.23 -3.27
C MET A 194 -22.73 12.87 -1.90
N GLU A 195 -21.68 13.35 -1.21
CA GLU A 195 -21.84 14.12 0.03
C GLU A 195 -22.66 15.41 -0.19
N GLN A 196 -22.35 16.15 -1.25
CA GLN A 196 -23.05 17.39 -1.58
C GLN A 196 -24.51 17.13 -1.94
N LEU A 197 -24.78 16.10 -2.75
CA LEU A 197 -26.13 15.69 -3.11
C LEU A 197 -26.97 15.35 -1.87
N LYS A 198 -26.38 14.64 -0.90
CA LYS A 198 -27.03 14.28 0.37
C LYS A 198 -27.41 15.53 1.16
N LYS A 199 -26.44 16.44 1.31
CA LYS A 199 -26.64 17.69 2.04
C LYS A 199 -27.74 18.55 1.41
N GLU A 200 -27.80 18.61 0.09
CA GLU A 200 -28.87 19.33 -0.61
C GLU A 200 -30.24 18.68 -0.38
N ALA A 201 -30.33 17.35 -0.45
CA ALA A 201 -31.55 16.60 -0.18
C ALA A 201 -32.04 16.84 1.26
N ASP A 202 -31.14 16.72 2.25
CA ASP A 202 -31.45 16.94 3.67
C ASP A 202 -31.94 18.39 3.93
N ASN A 203 -31.31 19.39 3.31
CA ASN A 203 -31.73 20.79 3.44
C ASN A 203 -33.13 21.03 2.84
N LEU A 204 -33.43 20.45 1.67
CA LEU A 204 -34.74 20.55 1.02
C LEU A 204 -35.82 19.85 1.86
N PHE A 205 -35.48 18.70 2.42
CA PHE A 205 -36.38 17.94 3.28
C PHE A 205 -36.75 18.75 4.54
N GLU A 206 -35.77 19.31 5.24
CA GLU A 206 -36.02 20.14 6.42
C GLU A 206 -36.72 21.47 6.08
N LEU A 207 -36.44 22.05 4.92
CA LEU A 207 -37.20 23.20 4.41
C LEU A 207 -38.68 22.85 4.19
N GLY A 208 -38.95 21.69 3.59
CA GLY A 208 -40.31 21.17 3.41
C GLY A 208 -41.04 21.03 4.74
N ARG A 209 -40.39 20.47 5.77
CA ARG A 209 -40.95 20.36 7.13
C ARG A 209 -41.27 21.73 7.73
N SER A 210 -40.35 22.69 7.62
CA SER A 210 -40.57 24.05 8.14
C SER A 210 -41.72 24.77 7.42
N GLN A 211 -41.84 24.61 6.10
CA GLN A 211 -42.94 25.18 5.32
C GLN A 211 -44.29 24.54 5.67
N TYR A 212 -44.30 23.22 5.90
CA TYR A 212 -45.49 22.50 6.34
C TYR A 212 -45.97 23.02 7.70
N GLU A 213 -45.06 23.19 8.67
CA GLU A 213 -45.36 23.76 10.00
C GLU A 213 -45.91 25.20 9.92
N ALA A 214 -45.50 25.95 8.89
CA ALA A 214 -45.99 27.29 8.61
C ALA A 214 -47.30 27.32 7.79
N GLU A 215 -47.96 26.16 7.61
CA GLU A 215 -49.17 25.95 6.81
C GLU A 215 -49.02 26.37 5.33
N GLN A 216 -47.78 26.37 4.80
CA GLN A 216 -47.47 26.65 3.40
C GLN A 216 -47.39 25.34 2.59
N TYR A 217 -48.47 24.57 2.59
CA TYR A 217 -48.49 23.18 2.10
C TYR A 217 -47.99 23.00 0.66
N GLU A 218 -48.35 23.91 -0.25
CA GLU A 218 -47.93 23.78 -1.66
C GLU A 218 -46.41 23.95 -1.82
N LYS A 219 -45.80 24.89 -1.08
CA LYS A 219 -44.34 25.03 -1.07
C LYS A 219 -43.65 23.85 -0.38
N ALA A 220 -44.24 23.38 0.72
CA ALA A 220 -43.73 22.22 1.44
C ALA A 220 -43.65 21.00 0.51
N LYS A 221 -44.73 20.75 -0.24
CA LYS A 221 -44.80 19.70 -1.26
C LYS A 221 -43.73 19.87 -2.34
N GLU A 222 -43.55 21.07 -2.90
CA GLU A 222 -42.48 21.33 -3.87
C GLU A 222 -41.09 20.99 -3.29
N SER A 223 -40.81 21.38 -2.04
CA SER A 223 -39.55 21.07 -1.37
C SER A 223 -39.35 19.56 -1.15
N PHE A 224 -40.40 18.83 -0.74
CA PHE A 224 -40.34 17.37 -0.59
C PHE A 224 -40.15 16.64 -1.92
N VAL A 225 -40.76 17.13 -3.01
CA VAL A 225 -40.54 16.56 -4.36
C VAL A 225 -39.08 16.74 -4.79
N GLN A 226 -38.50 17.94 -4.60
CA GLN A 226 -37.09 18.17 -4.94
C GLN A 226 -36.13 17.35 -4.06
N ALA A 227 -36.44 17.20 -2.77
CA ALA A 227 -35.67 16.34 -1.87
C ALA A 227 -35.73 14.88 -2.34
N LYS A 228 -36.93 14.40 -2.70
CA LYS A 228 -37.15 13.04 -3.22
C LYS A 228 -36.29 12.76 -4.45
N GLU A 229 -36.30 13.64 -5.46
CA GLU A 229 -35.49 13.47 -6.68
C GLU A 229 -34.00 13.26 -6.36
N LYS A 230 -33.47 14.01 -5.38
CA LYS A 230 -32.07 13.86 -4.95
C LYS A 230 -31.82 12.56 -4.19
N TYR A 231 -32.74 12.14 -3.31
CA TYR A 231 -32.62 10.86 -2.63
C TYR A 231 -32.76 9.66 -3.61
N GLU A 232 -33.55 9.80 -4.67
CA GLU A 232 -33.62 8.81 -5.76
C GLU A 232 -32.28 8.68 -6.49
N GLU A 233 -31.60 9.80 -6.78
CA GLU A 233 -30.25 9.80 -7.36
C GLU A 233 -29.22 9.14 -6.41
N GLN A 234 -29.47 9.14 -5.10
CA GLN A 234 -28.66 8.44 -4.10
C GLN A 234 -29.08 6.99 -3.83
N GLU A 235 -30.12 6.51 -4.51
CA GLU A 235 -30.76 5.23 -4.25
C GLU A 235 -31.15 5.05 -2.76
N ASP A 236 -31.49 6.14 -2.05
CA ASP A 236 -31.92 6.13 -0.64
C ASP A 236 -33.43 5.89 -0.55
N THR A 237 -33.82 4.62 -0.68
CA THR A 237 -35.23 4.20 -0.76
C THR A 237 -36.03 4.56 0.49
N ASP A 238 -35.38 4.59 1.66
CA ASP A 238 -36.04 4.90 2.93
C ASP A 238 -36.41 6.39 2.97
N LYS A 239 -35.48 7.27 2.58
CA LYS A 239 -35.74 8.70 2.48
C LYS A 239 -36.71 9.07 1.36
N VAL A 240 -36.69 8.35 0.25
CA VAL A 240 -37.68 8.49 -0.82
C VAL A 240 -39.09 8.19 -0.29
N ALA A 241 -39.26 7.08 0.44
CA ALA A 241 -40.55 6.73 1.04
C ALA A 241 -41.00 7.74 2.10
N GLU A 242 -40.08 8.29 2.87
CA GLU A 242 -40.37 9.37 3.83
C GLU A 242 -40.88 10.63 3.12
N CYS A 243 -40.24 11.04 2.02
CA CYS A 243 -40.70 12.17 1.20
C CYS A 243 -42.11 11.92 0.65
N ASP A 244 -42.40 10.71 0.15
CA ASP A 244 -43.72 10.34 -0.37
C ASP A 244 -44.82 10.47 0.68
N GLN A 245 -44.54 10.07 1.94
CA GLN A 245 -45.49 10.23 3.04
C GLN A 245 -45.78 11.71 3.33
N TRP A 246 -44.74 12.55 3.34
CA TRP A 246 -44.89 13.99 3.54
C TRP A 246 -45.66 14.67 2.41
N ILE A 247 -45.44 14.26 1.15
CA ILE A 247 -46.17 14.76 -0.01
C ILE A 247 -47.67 14.47 0.12
N VAL A 248 -48.05 13.23 0.46
CA VAL A 248 -49.46 12.86 0.71
C VAL A 248 -50.05 13.66 1.86
N THR A 249 -49.28 13.88 2.93
CA THR A 249 -49.71 14.67 4.08
C THR A 249 -50.00 16.13 3.70
N CYS A 250 -49.19 16.72 2.80
CA CYS A 250 -49.45 18.07 2.27
C CYS A 250 -50.77 18.12 1.48
N ASP A 251 -51.03 17.11 0.63
CA ASP A 251 -52.25 17.03 -0.17
C ASP A 251 -53.52 16.94 0.70
N GLU A 252 -53.47 16.17 1.79
CA GLU A 252 -54.60 16.05 2.73
C GLU A 252 -54.88 17.34 3.50
N ALA A 253 -53.84 18.07 3.91
CA ALA A 253 -53.95 19.31 4.66
C ALA A 253 -54.55 20.46 3.84
N GLU A 254 -54.25 20.52 2.54
CA GLU A 254 -54.81 21.51 1.62
C GLU A 254 -56.33 21.33 1.42
N VAL A 255 -56.79 20.07 1.31
CA VAL A 255 -58.23 19.77 1.19
C VAL A 255 -58.99 20.10 2.49
N GLY A 256 -58.38 19.81 3.65
CA GLY A 256 -58.97 20.09 4.97
C GLY A 256 -59.19 21.59 5.24
N THR A 257 -58.27 22.44 4.82
CA THR A 257 -58.41 23.90 4.92
C THR A 257 -59.46 24.45 3.94
N GLY A 258 -59.54 23.92 2.73
CA GLY A 258 -60.55 24.30 1.73
C GLY A 258 -61.99 24.04 2.19
N LEU A 259 -62.25 22.89 2.82
CA LEU A 259 -63.57 22.53 3.34
C LEU A 259 -64.01 23.42 4.52
N CYS A 260 -63.08 23.83 5.38
CA CYS A 260 -63.38 24.75 6.48
C CYS A 260 -63.79 26.15 5.98
N ILE A 261 -63.11 26.68 4.96
CA ILE A 261 -63.42 28.00 4.38
C ILE A 261 -64.78 27.99 3.67
N LEU A 262 -65.08 26.95 2.90
CA LEU A 262 -66.38 26.79 2.25
C LEU A 262 -67.52 26.65 3.26
N GLY A 263 -67.31 25.91 4.36
CA GLY A 263 -68.27 25.83 5.46
C GLY A 263 -68.60 27.20 6.07
N ILE A 264 -67.57 28.04 6.30
CA ILE A 264 -67.76 29.40 6.82
C ILE A 264 -68.50 30.29 5.79
N LEU A 265 -68.17 30.19 4.50
CA LEU A 265 -68.85 30.96 3.45
C LEU A 265 -70.33 30.56 3.31
N VAL A 266 -70.66 29.27 3.41
CA VAL A 266 -72.06 28.79 3.40
C VAL A 266 -72.82 29.34 4.61
N ILE A 267 -72.23 29.33 5.81
CA ILE A 267 -72.85 29.91 7.01
C ILE A 267 -73.06 31.43 6.86
N LEU A 268 -72.06 32.15 6.35
CA LEU A 268 -72.15 33.60 6.13
C LEU A 268 -73.17 33.97 5.05
N LEU A 269 -73.25 33.19 3.97
CA LEU A 269 -74.25 33.38 2.91
C LEU A 269 -75.66 33.06 3.42
N TRP A 270 -75.82 31.99 4.20
CA TRP A 270 -77.12 31.63 4.77
C TRP A 270 -77.65 32.70 5.74
N LYS A 271 -76.76 33.31 6.54
CA LYS A 271 -77.10 34.41 7.46
C LYS A 271 -77.46 35.73 6.75
N LYS A 272 -77.10 35.91 5.48
CA LYS A 272 -77.42 37.12 4.69
C LYS A 272 -78.77 37.02 3.97
N TYR A 273 -79.26 35.80 3.74
CA TYR A 273 -80.52 35.52 3.04
C TYR A 273 -81.66 35.05 3.97
N SER A 274 -81.37 34.87 5.27
CA SER A 274 -82.34 34.72 6.35
C SER A 274 -82.60 36.07 7.03
#